data_AF-A0A431NBL3-F1
#
_entry.id   AF-A0A431NBL3-F1
#
_cell.length_a   1.000
_cell.length_b   1.000
_cell.length_c   1.000
_cell.angle_alpha   90.00
_cell.angle_beta   90.00
_cell.angle_gamma   90.00
#
_symmetry.space_group_name_H-M   'P 1'
#
loop_
_entity.id
_entity.type
_entity.pdbx_description
1 polymer ?
#
loop_
_entity_poly.entity_id
_entity_poly.type
_entity_poly.pdbx_seq_one_letter_code
_entity_poly.pdbx_strand_id
1 'polypeptide(L)'
;MPKRISHAESDPIRVVMVTMDSHLASAVARAEADLRRELDGLSLTIHAADEWGNDPALLARCHADIATADIIIVTMLFLEDHIQAVLPHLLARRETCDAIVCCLSAAEIVRL
;
A
#
# COMPACT_ATOMS: atom_id res chain seq x y z
N MET A 1 -41.81 14.30 -0.07
CA MET A 1 -40.59 15.05 0.27
C MET A 1 -39.48 14.55 -0.65
N PRO A 2 -38.82 15.42 -1.44
CA PRO A 2 -37.67 14.99 -2.23
C PRO A 2 -36.55 14.57 -1.26
N LYS A 3 -35.98 13.37 -1.45
CA LYS A 3 -34.80 12.92 -0.69
C LYS A 3 -33.69 13.94 -0.92
N ARG A 4 -33.07 14.44 0.16
CA ARG A 4 -31.82 15.19 0.07
C ARG A 4 -30.81 14.30 -0.65
N ILE A 5 -30.28 14.79 -1.77
CA ILE A 5 -29.06 14.25 -2.37
C ILE A 5 -27.95 14.74 -1.43
N SER A 6 -27.73 14.02 -0.32
CA SER A 6 -26.48 14.21 0.42
C SER A 6 -25.37 13.88 -0.55
N HIS A 7 -24.35 14.73 -0.62
CA HIS A 7 -23.05 14.35 -1.19
C HIS A 7 -22.75 12.97 -0.62
N ALA A 8 -22.63 11.94 -1.47
CA ALA A 8 -22.21 10.64 -0.98
C ALA A 8 -20.85 10.90 -0.32
N GLU A 9 -20.71 10.55 0.97
CA GLU A 9 -19.39 10.46 1.55
C GLU A 9 -18.61 9.49 0.67
N SER A 10 -17.52 9.95 0.07
CA SER A 10 -16.68 9.09 -0.75
C SER A 10 -16.07 8.06 0.18
N ASP A 11 -16.34 6.77 -0.07
CA ASP A 11 -15.73 5.69 0.71
C ASP A 11 -14.20 5.86 0.68
N PRO A 12 -13.52 5.75 1.84
CA PRO A 12 -12.07 5.90 1.88
C PRO A 12 -11.40 4.81 1.06
N ILE A 13 -10.47 5.19 0.18
CA ILE A 13 -9.68 4.27 -0.64
C ILE A 13 -8.25 4.30 -0.11
N ARG A 14 -7.78 3.20 0.47
CA ARG A 14 -6.44 3.10 1.06
C ARG A 14 -5.55 2.26 0.16
N VAL A 15 -4.59 2.92 -0.46
CA VAL A 15 -3.59 2.27 -1.31
C VAL A 15 -2.25 2.26 -0.57
N VAL A 16 -1.67 1.09 -0.41
CA VAL A 16 -0.37 0.91 0.23
C VAL A 16 0.63 0.37 -0.77
N MET A 17 1.78 1.04 -0.91
CA MET A 17 2.90 0.59 -1.71
C MET A 17 4.03 0.13 -0.79
N VAL A 18 4.50 -1.10 -0.98
CA VAL A 18 5.69 -1.64 -0.32
C VAL A 18 6.79 -1.81 -1.37
N THR A 19 7.94 -1.19 -1.14
CA THR A 19 9.06 -1.25 -2.08
C THR A 19 10.40 -1.13 -1.38
N MET A 20 11.49 -1.51 -2.05
CA MET A 20 12.85 -1.17 -1.60
C MET A 20 13.40 0.11 -2.26
N ASP A 21 12.66 0.75 -3.18
CA ASP A 21 13.11 1.96 -3.85
C ASP A 21 12.48 3.21 -3.23
N SER A 22 13.18 3.79 -2.26
CA SER A 22 12.79 5.04 -1.60
C SER A 22 12.67 6.22 -2.57
N HIS A 23 13.27 6.18 -3.77
CA HIS A 23 13.15 7.25 -4.77
C HIS A 23 11.72 7.34 -5.35
N LEU A 24 10.92 6.27 -5.26
CA LEU A 24 9.52 6.29 -5.69
C LEU A 24 8.64 7.21 -4.85
N ALA A 25 9.06 7.58 -3.63
CA ALA A 25 8.24 8.40 -2.73
C ALA A 25 7.78 9.71 -3.37
N SER A 26 8.66 10.39 -4.11
CA SER A 26 8.31 11.66 -4.77
C SER A 26 7.33 11.49 -5.94
N ALA A 27 7.36 10.34 -6.61
CA ALA A 27 6.43 10.03 -7.70
C ALA A 27 5.06 9.66 -7.13
N VAL A 28 5.04 8.87 -6.05
CA VAL A 28 3.85 8.50 -5.30
C VAL A 28 3.13 9.73 -4.74
N ALA A 29 3.86 10.65 -4.09
CA ALA A 29 3.26 11.88 -3.56
C ALA A 29 2.62 12.75 -4.65
N ARG A 30 3.22 12.79 -5.85
CA ARG A 30 2.65 13.48 -7.01
C ARG A 30 1.39 12.78 -7.50
N ALA A 31 1.43 11.45 -7.64
CA ALA A 31 0.28 10.66 -8.04
C ALA A 31 -0.88 10.80 -7.05
N GLU A 32 -0.62 10.79 -5.75
CA GLU A 32 -1.64 11.03 -4.72
C GLU A 32 -2.29 12.41 -4.89
N ALA A 33 -1.48 13.46 -5.04
CA ALA A 33 -1.98 14.83 -5.21
C ALA A 33 -2.84 14.99 -6.48
N ASP A 34 -2.51 14.25 -7.54
CA ASP A 34 -3.28 14.26 -8.79
C ASP A 34 -4.58 13.47 -8.64
N LEU A 35 -4.52 12.25 -8.12
CA LEU A 35 -5.68 11.37 -7.96
C LEU A 35 -6.69 11.89 -6.94
N ARG A 36 -6.25 12.56 -5.88
CA ARG A 36 -7.16 13.15 -4.88
C ARG A 36 -8.06 14.26 -5.43
N ARG A 37 -7.79 14.79 -6.63
CA ARG A 37 -8.71 15.71 -7.32
C ARG A 37 -9.91 15.01 -7.94
N GLU A 38 -9.80 13.70 -8.17
CA GLU A 38 -10.84 12.85 -8.77
C GLU A 38 -11.44 11.87 -7.75
N LEU A 39 -10.68 11.53 -6.71
CA LEU A 39 -11.01 10.56 -5.67
C LEU A 39 -10.83 11.20 -4.29
N ASP A 40 -11.85 11.94 -3.82
CA ASP A 40 -11.80 12.72 -2.57
C ASP A 40 -11.44 11.89 -1.31
N GLY A 41 -11.69 10.58 -1.32
CA GLY A 41 -11.39 9.64 -0.22
C GLY A 41 -10.05 8.89 -0.34
N LEU A 42 -9.25 9.14 -1.38
CA LEU A 42 -8.01 8.41 -1.62
C LEU A 42 -6.90 8.82 -0.64
N SER A 43 -6.24 7.80 -0.10
CA SER A 43 -4.95 7.91 0.57
C SER A 43 -3.96 6.95 -0.09
N LEU A 44 -2.73 7.41 -0.31
CA LEU A 44 -1.65 6.61 -0.86
C LEU A 44 -0.46 6.67 0.09
N THR A 45 -0.02 5.52 0.59
CA THR A 45 1.13 5.43 1.51
C THR A 45 2.22 4.55 0.91
N ILE A 46 3.48 4.96 1.06
CA ILE A 46 4.64 4.20 0.61
C ILE A 46 5.49 3.79 1.82
N HIS A 47 5.91 2.54 1.84
CA HIS A 47 6.84 1.96 2.81
C HIS A 47 8.09 1.48 2.09
N ALA A 48 9.22 2.11 2.44
CA ALA A 48 10.54 1.78 1.93
C ALA A 48 11.20 0.74 2.85
N ALA A 49 11.39 -0.47 2.34
CA ALA A 49 11.87 -1.62 3.09
C ALA A 49 13.34 -1.52 3.49
N ASP A 50 14.14 -0.76 2.73
CA ASP A 50 15.54 -0.43 3.05
C ASP A 50 15.68 0.41 4.33
N GLU A 51 14.60 1.03 4.81
CA GLU A 51 14.60 1.83 6.04
C GLU A 51 14.29 1.01 7.31
N TRP A 52 13.74 -0.20 7.19
CA TRP A 52 13.29 -0.99 8.35
C TRP A 52 14.41 -1.39 9.30
N GLY A 53 15.62 -1.63 8.77
CA GLY A 53 16.79 -1.96 9.60
C GLY A 53 17.22 -0.81 10.53
N ASN A 54 16.81 0.42 10.22
CA ASN A 54 17.16 1.61 11.00
C ASN A 54 16.08 2.00 12.01
N ASP A 55 14.82 1.63 11.75
CA ASP A 55 13.69 1.96 12.62
C ASP A 55 12.59 0.87 12.58
N PRO A 56 12.51 0.02 13.64
CA PRO A 56 11.45 -0.98 13.76
C PRO A 56 10.03 -0.41 13.75
N ALA A 57 9.84 0.87 14.10
CA ALA A 57 8.54 1.52 14.05
C ALA A 57 8.04 1.71 12.62
N LEU A 58 8.93 1.83 11.63
CA LEU A 58 8.54 1.90 10.21
C LEU A 58 7.94 0.58 9.74
N LEU A 59 8.55 -0.55 10.13
CA LEU A 59 8.00 -1.87 9.82
C LEU A 59 6.63 -2.08 10.49
N ALA A 60 6.49 -1.67 11.76
CA ALA A 60 5.22 -1.76 12.46
C ALA A 60 4.10 -0.93 11.80
N ARG A 61 4.43 0.27 11.29
CA ARG A 61 3.50 1.10 10.51
C ARG A 61 3.14 0.42 9.19
N CYS A 62 4.12 -0.14 8.47
CA CYS A 62 3.89 -0.90 7.25
C CYS A 62 2.89 -2.05 7.49
N HIS A 63 3.05 -2.79 8.57
CA HIS A 63 2.11 -3.86 8.96
C HIS A 63 0.69 -3.34 9.23
N ALA A 64 0.56 -2.23 9.96
CA ALA A 64 -0.74 -1.63 10.26
C ALA A 64 -1.44 -1.13 8.99
N ASP A 65 -0.69 -0.52 8.08
CA ASP A 65 -1.22 -0.03 6.81
C ASP A 65 -1.61 -1.20 5.90
N ILE A 66 -0.79 -2.25 5.78
CA ILE A 66 -1.16 -3.48 5.06
C ILE A 66 -2.47 -4.08 5.61
N ALA A 67 -2.59 -4.16 6.95
CA ALA A 67 -3.75 -4.75 7.60
C ALA A 67 -5.08 -4.05 7.25
N THR A 68 -5.01 -2.78 6.85
CA THR A 68 -6.18 -1.95 6.55
C THR A 68 -6.28 -1.57 5.07
N ALA A 69 -5.26 -1.78 4.26
CA ALA A 69 -5.24 -1.37 2.84
C ALA A 69 -6.33 -2.04 2.01
N ASP A 70 -6.99 -1.26 1.16
CA ASP A 70 -7.97 -1.75 0.19
C ASP A 70 -7.24 -2.27 -1.07
N ILE A 71 -6.15 -1.59 -1.47
CA ILE A 71 -5.25 -2.02 -2.54
C ILE A 71 -3.81 -2.04 -2.03
N ILE A 72 -3.09 -3.14 -2.30
CA ILE A 72 -1.67 -3.28 -1.97
C ILE A 72 -0.86 -3.39 -3.25
N ILE A 73 0.20 -2.59 -3.38
CA ILE A 73 1.17 -2.66 -4.46
C ILE A 73 2.51 -3.08 -3.87
N VAL A 74 3.12 -4.13 -4.40
CA VAL A 74 4.47 -4.57 -4.01
C VAL A 74 5.38 -4.54 -5.22
N THR A 75 6.48 -3.80 -5.12
CA THR A 75 7.44 -3.68 -6.23
C THR A 75 8.88 -3.59 -5.75
N MET A 76 9.82 -4.18 -6.48
CA MET A 76 11.25 -4.17 -6.17
C MET A 76 11.60 -4.77 -4.79
N LEU A 77 10.86 -5.79 -4.34
CA LEU A 77 11.14 -6.51 -3.09
C LEU A 77 11.91 -7.80 -3.38
N PHE A 78 13.22 -7.80 -3.11
CA PHE A 78 14.14 -8.89 -3.51
C PHE A 78 14.97 -9.50 -2.39
N LEU A 79 15.13 -8.81 -1.25
CA LEU A 79 15.93 -9.33 -0.14
C LEU A 79 15.08 -10.20 0.77
N GLU A 80 15.60 -11.40 1.08
CA GLU A 80 14.92 -12.41 1.89
C GLU A 80 14.39 -11.84 3.21
N ASP A 81 15.23 -11.14 3.98
CA ASP A 81 14.83 -10.57 5.28
C ASP A 81 13.67 -9.58 5.14
N HIS A 82 13.66 -8.77 4.08
CA HIS A 82 12.56 -7.84 3.80
C HIS A 82 11.30 -8.57 3.32
N ILE A 83 11.45 -9.63 2.52
CA ILE A 83 10.32 -10.45 2.08
C ILE A 83 9.66 -11.11 3.29
N GLN A 84 10.44 -11.80 4.13
CA GLN A 84 9.93 -12.48 5.31
C GLN A 84 9.29 -11.51 6.32
N ALA A 85 9.76 -10.26 6.37
CA ALA A 85 9.19 -9.23 7.24
C ALA A 85 7.74 -8.86 6.87
N VAL A 86 7.30 -8.99 5.61
CA VAL A 86 5.94 -8.58 5.18
C VAL A 86 5.10 -9.69 4.56
N LEU A 87 5.70 -10.78 4.07
CA LEU A 87 4.99 -11.86 3.39
C LEU A 87 3.82 -12.43 4.22
N PRO A 88 3.94 -12.67 5.55
CA PRO A 88 2.80 -13.14 6.35
C PRO A 88 1.63 -12.13 6.38
N HIS A 89 1.93 -10.83 6.38
CA HIS A 89 0.93 -9.76 6.39
C HIS A 89 0.24 -9.62 5.04
N LEU A 90 0.99 -9.77 3.94
CA LEU A 90 0.44 -9.78 2.58
C LEU A 90 -0.48 -10.99 2.35
N LEU A 91 -0.04 -12.19 2.77
CA LEU A 91 -0.85 -13.41 2.68
C LEU A 91 -2.16 -13.30 3.47
N ALA A 92 -2.13 -12.68 4.65
CA ALA A 92 -3.33 -12.46 5.45
C ALA A 92 -4.36 -11.55 4.77
N ARG A 93 -3.92 -10.68 3.85
CA ARG A 93 -4.78 -9.75 3.12
C ARG A 93 -5.27 -10.28 1.77
N ARG A 94 -4.61 -11.28 1.20
CA ARG A 94 -4.87 -11.81 -0.16
C ARG A 94 -6.34 -12.00 -0.50
N GLU A 95 -7.13 -12.57 0.42
CA GLU A 95 -8.54 -12.90 0.19
C GLU A 95 -9.51 -11.78 0.65
N THR A 96 -9.00 -10.67 1.20
CA THR A 96 -9.81 -9.68 1.94
C THR A 96 -9.59 -8.22 1.55
N CYS A 97 -8.51 -7.89 0.84
CA CYS A 97 -8.37 -6.60 0.16
C CYS A 97 -8.84 -6.74 -1.29
N ASP A 98 -9.18 -5.61 -1.94
CA ASP A 98 -9.73 -5.62 -3.30
C ASP A 98 -8.69 -6.05 -4.35
N ALA A 99 -7.41 -5.71 -4.12
CA ALA A 99 -6.33 -6.15 -4.99
C ALA A 99 -4.97 -6.17 -4.29
N ILE A 100 -4.15 -7.16 -4.66
CA ILE A 100 -2.70 -7.16 -4.43
C ILE A 100 -2.02 -7.19 -5.80
N VAL A 101 -1.23 -6.16 -6.11
CA VAL A 101 -0.48 -6.03 -7.36
C VAL A 101 0.99 -6.21 -7.08
N CYS A 102 1.55 -7.33 -7.51
CA CYS A 102 2.97 -7.63 -7.33
C CYS A 102 3.70 -7.57 -8.68
N CYS A 103 4.72 -6.74 -8.78
CA CYS A 103 5.55 -6.62 -9.97
C CYS A 103 7.03 -6.44 -9.61
N LEU A 104 7.92 -6.76 -10.55
CA LEU A 104 9.37 -6.52 -10.40
C LEU A 104 9.92 -6.95 -9.03
N SER A 105 9.54 -8.12 -8.51
CA SER A 105 9.88 -8.59 -7.16
C SER A 105 10.27 -10.07 -7.19
N ALA A 106 10.72 -10.61 -6.05
CA ALA A 106 11.00 -12.04 -5.93
C ALA A 106 9.78 -12.91 -6.28
N ALA A 107 10.04 -14.12 -6.75
CA ALA A 107 9.00 -14.98 -7.33
C ALA A 107 7.88 -15.34 -6.34
N GLU A 108 8.16 -15.39 -5.04
CA GLU A 108 7.14 -15.65 -4.02
C GLU A 108 6.19 -14.47 -3.78
N ILE A 109 6.70 -13.25 -3.90
CA ILE A 109 5.88 -12.04 -3.88
C ILE A 109 5.02 -11.97 -5.14
N VAL A 110 5.60 -12.22 -6.32
CA VAL A 110 4.86 -12.17 -7.60
C VAL A 110 3.75 -13.23 -7.71
N ARG A 111 3.78 -14.29 -6.91
CA ARG A 111 2.77 -15.36 -6.89
C ARG A 111 1.57 -15.09 -5.98
N LEU A 112 1.58 -14.01 -5.20
CA LEU A 112 0.44 -13.58 -4.39
C LEU A 112 -0.75 -13.28 -5.31
#